data_AF-A0A661BY43-F1
#
_entry.id   AF-A0A661BY43-F1
#
_cell.length_a   1.000
_cell.length_b   1.000
_cell.length_c   1.000
_cell.angle_alpha   90.00
_cell.angle_beta   90.00
_cell.angle_gamma   90.00
#
_symmetry.space_group_name_H-M   'P 1'
#
loop_
_entity.id
_entity.type
_entity.pdbx_description
1 polymer ?
#
loop_
_entity_poly.entity_id
_entity_poly.type
_entity_poly.pdbx_seq_one_letter_code
_entity_poly.pdbx_strand_id
1 'polypeptide(L)'
;MLLDILELTPLEITLSITIIFFAYGVKGLSGFGSGLVAIPLLAFMFPLTFIVPVLGLLSYSGTVMQSIQYRKQVSWRDMLPLIP
;
A
#
# COMPACT_ATOMS: atom_id res chain seq x y z
N MET A 1 -18.09 -12.61 -7.96
CA MET A 1 -17.36 -13.72 -7.32
C MET A 1 -16.63 -13.29 -6.05
N LEU A 2 -15.75 -12.28 -6.05
CA LEU A 2 -15.04 -11.85 -4.83
C LEU A 2 -15.87 -10.89 -3.95
N LEU A 3 -16.67 -10.02 -4.58
CA LEU A 3 -17.60 -9.12 -3.89
C LEU A 3 -18.73 -9.87 -3.18
N ASP A 4 -19.20 -10.98 -3.78
CA ASP A 4 -20.24 -11.84 -3.20
C ASP A 4 -19.73 -12.62 -1.97
N ILE A 5 -18.41 -12.83 -1.85
CA ILE A 5 -17.78 -13.52 -0.71
C ILE A 5 -17.60 -12.59 0.49
N LEU A 6 -17.40 -11.29 0.23
CA LEU A 6 -17.21 -10.29 1.28
C LEU A 6 -18.47 -9.51 1.66
N GLU A 7 -19.61 -9.79 1.01
CA GLU A 7 -20.92 -9.15 1.28
C GLU A 7 -20.85 -7.62 1.39
N LEU A 8 -19.97 -6.98 0.60
CA LEU A 8 -19.72 -5.54 0.72
C LEU A 8 -20.84 -4.72 0.10
N THR A 9 -21.23 -3.67 0.82
CA THR A 9 -22.14 -2.64 0.31
C THR A 9 -21.42 -1.73 -0.69
N PRO A 10 -22.14 -1.08 -1.63
CA PRO A 10 -21.54 -0.10 -2.55
C PRO A 10 -20.85 1.07 -1.83
N LEU A 11 -21.35 1.45 -0.65
CA LEU A 11 -20.73 2.46 0.20
C LEU A 11 -19.36 2.01 0.68
N GLU A 12 -19.25 0.77 1.17
CA GLU A 12 -17.99 0.21 1.64
C GLU A 12 -16.95 0.11 0.52
N ILE A 13 -17.36 -0.26 -0.69
CA ILE A 13 -16.46 -0.27 -1.84
C ILE A 13 -15.93 1.15 -2.11
N THR A 14 -16.80 2.15 -2.14
CA THR A 14 -16.43 3.55 -2.40
C THR A 14 -15.49 4.10 -1.32
N LEU A 15 -15.78 3.80 -0.05
CA LEU A 15 -14.93 4.16 1.08
C LEU A 15 -13.56 3.48 0.98
N SER A 16 -13.53 2.19 0.63
CA SER A 16 -12.28 1.43 0.50
C SER A 16 -11.38 2.03 -0.56
N ILE A 17 -11.93 2.35 -1.74
CA ILE A 17 -11.20 3.00 -2.83
C ILE A 17 -10.65 4.34 -2.36
N THR A 18 -11.45 5.13 -1.66
CA THR A 18 -11.05 6.44 -1.15
C THR A 18 -9.89 6.32 -0.15
N ILE A 19 -10.01 5.39 0.82
CA ILE A 19 -8.97 5.10 1.81
C ILE A 19 -7.67 4.68 1.13
N ILE A 20 -7.74 3.73 0.19
CA ILE A 20 -6.57 3.23 -0.54
C ILE A 20 -5.94 4.37 -1.34
N PHE A 21 -6.73 5.19 -2.02
CA PHE A 21 -6.24 6.32 -2.80
C PHE A 21 -5.42 7.30 -1.92
N PHE A 22 -5.98 7.75 -0.80
CA PHE A 22 -5.27 8.67 0.10
C PHE A 22 -4.06 8.01 0.77
N ALA A 23 -4.18 6.76 1.24
CA ALA A 23 -3.07 6.04 1.86
C ALA A 23 -1.89 5.85 0.91
N TYR A 24 -2.14 5.52 -0.36
CA TYR A 24 -1.09 5.38 -1.37
C TYR A 24 -0.61 6.73 -1.90
N GLY A 25 -1.43 7.79 -1.83
CA GLY A 25 -0.98 9.17 -2.00
C GLY A 25 0.09 9.54 -0.98
N VAL A 26 -0.15 9.25 0.31
CA VAL A 26 0.86 9.44 1.38
C VAL A 26 2.13 8.64 1.07
N LYS A 27 2.01 7.36 0.69
CA LYS A 27 3.16 6.53 0.29
C LYS A 27 3.92 7.10 -0.91
N GLY A 28 3.22 7.67 -1.89
CA GLY A 28 3.86 8.28 -3.05
C GLY A 28 4.73 9.48 -2.68
N LEU A 29 4.33 10.24 -1.65
CA LEU A 29 5.06 11.41 -1.17
C LEU A 29 6.21 11.06 -0.21
N SER A 30 5.97 10.15 0.73
CA SER A 30 6.95 9.82 1.79
C SER A 30 7.82 8.61 1.48
N GLY A 31 7.41 7.75 0.53
CA GLY A 31 8.01 6.44 0.27
C GLY A 31 7.52 5.30 1.18
N PHE A 32 6.76 5.58 2.25
CA PHE A 32 6.28 4.58 3.21
C PHE A 32 4.88 4.90 3.78
N GLY A 33 4.36 4.05 4.68
CA GLY A 33 3.21 4.42 5.50
C GLY A 33 1.82 4.17 4.91
N SER A 34 1.69 3.66 3.67
CA SER A 34 0.38 3.22 3.13
C SER A 34 -0.33 2.24 4.07
N GLY A 35 0.40 1.27 4.62
CA GLY A 35 -0.15 0.30 5.57
C GLY A 35 -0.59 0.94 6.89
N LEU A 36 0.13 1.96 7.37
CA LEU A 36 -0.21 2.66 8.61
C LEU A 36 -1.56 3.40 8.51
N VAL A 37 -1.90 3.88 7.30
CA VAL A 37 -3.17 4.56 7.04
C VAL A 37 -4.26 3.55 6.64
N ALA A 38 -3.98 2.70 5.65
CA ALA A 38 -5.00 1.85 5.05
C ALA A 38 -5.43 0.67 5.94
N ILE A 39 -4.50 -0.02 6.62
CA ILE A 39 -4.81 -1.22 7.42
C ILE A 39 -5.82 -0.91 8.54
N PRO A 40 -5.60 0.07 9.44
CA PRO A 40 -6.54 0.31 10.54
C PRO A 40 -7.92 0.76 10.05
N LEU A 41 -7.99 1.52 8.95
CA LEU A 41 -9.26 1.97 8.38
C LEU A 41 -10.02 0.85 7.67
N LEU A 42 -9.33 0.00 6.91
CA LEU A 42 -9.94 -1.11 6.19
C LEU A 42 -10.22 -2.32 7.09
N ALA A 43 -9.58 -2.42 8.26
CA ALA A 43 -9.86 -3.46 9.25
C ALA A 43 -11.30 -3.45 9.77
N PHE A 44 -12.01 -2.32 9.65
CA PHE A 44 -13.43 -2.23 9.99
C PHE A 44 -14.35 -2.92 8.98
N MET A 45 -13.86 -3.20 7.77
CA MET A 45 -14.67 -3.68 6.62
C MET A 45 -14.15 -5.01 6.06
N PHE A 46 -12.88 -5.34 6.32
CA PHE A 46 -12.22 -6.54 5.79
C PHE A 46 -11.55 -7.35 6.90
N PRO A 47 -11.52 -8.68 6.81
CA PRO A 47 -10.70 -9.51 7.68
C PRO A 47 -9.22 -9.12 7.60
N LEU A 48 -8.56 -8.98 8.76
CA LEU A 48 -7.13 -8.62 8.82
C LEU A 48 -6.23 -9.62 8.08
N THR A 49 -6.59 -10.91 8.14
CA THR A 49 -5.89 -12.00 7.45
C THR A 49 -5.94 -11.88 5.93
N PHE A 50 -6.89 -11.11 5.39
CA PHE A 50 -7.02 -10.83 3.97
C PHE A 50 -6.37 -9.48 3.60
N ILE A 51 -6.69 -8.40 4.31
CA ILE A 51 -6.28 -7.06 3.90
C ILE A 51 -4.78 -6.82 4.06
N VAL A 52 -4.16 -7.37 5.12
CA VAL A 52 -2.72 -7.20 5.39
C VAL A 52 -1.86 -7.78 4.26
N PRO A 53 -2.02 -9.04 3.82
CA PRO A 53 -1.22 -9.56 2.71
C PRO A 53 -1.51 -8.84 1.39
N VAL A 54 -2.76 -8.48 1.10
CA VAL A 54 -3.13 -7.76 -0.13
C VAL A 54 -2.44 -6.39 -0.20
N LEU A 55 -2.54 -5.59 0.86
CA LEU A 55 -1.89 -4.28 0.94
C LEU A 55 -0.37 -4.41 1.00
N GLY A 56 0.15 -5.47 1.62
CA GLY A 56 1.57 -5.79 1.65
C GLY A 56 2.12 -6.01 0.24
N LEU A 57 1.47 -6.86 -0.55
CA LEU A 57 1.82 -7.10 -1.96
C LEU A 57 1.75 -5.82 -2.79
N LEU A 58 0.65 -5.06 -2.68
CA LEU A 58 0.49 -3.80 -3.39
C LEU A 58 1.56 -2.77 -2.99
N SER A 59 1.89 -2.69 -1.70
CA SER A 59 2.93 -1.80 -1.19
C SER A 59 4.30 -2.20 -1.73
N TYR A 60 4.62 -3.50 -1.71
CA TYR A 60 5.87 -4.05 -2.22
C TYR A 60 6.02 -3.77 -3.72
N SER A 61 5.00 -4.08 -4.53
CA SER A 61 4.98 -3.77 -5.96
C SER A 61 5.20 -2.28 -6.23
N GLY A 62 4.51 -1.41 -5.50
CA GLY A 62 4.70 0.03 -5.63
C GLY A 62 6.10 0.50 -5.26
N THR A 63 6.73 -0.13 -4.26
CA THR A 63 8.11 0.18 -3.86
C THR A 63 9.10 -0.30 -4.90
N VAL A 64 8.93 -1.51 -5.44
CA VAL A 64 9.75 -2.03 -6.55
C VAL A 64 9.66 -1.08 -7.75
N MET A 65 8.46 -0.64 -8.11
CA MET A 65 8.25 0.30 -9.21
C MET A 65 8.99 1.64 -8.97
N GLN A 66 8.85 2.22 -7.77
CA GLN A 66 9.56 3.45 -7.40
C GLN A 66 11.08 3.26 -7.40
N SER A 67 11.59 2.15 -6.85
CA SER A 67 13.01 1.83 -6.86
C SER A 67 13.57 1.75 -8.28
N ILE A 68 12.84 1.11 -9.21
CA ILE A 68 13.23 1.03 -10.62
C ILE A 68 13.21 2.42 -11.27
N GLN A 69 12.17 3.22 -11.01
CA GLN A 69 12.00 4.55 -11.60
C GLN A 69 13.09 5.53 -11.13
N TYR A 70 13.44 5.51 -9.84
CA TYR A 70 14.39 6.43 -9.23
C TYR A 70 15.82 5.90 -9.13
N ARG A 71 16.11 4.68 -9.62
CA ARG A 71 17.44 4.03 -9.53
C ARG A 71 18.61 4.88 -10.03
N LYS A 72 18.38 5.77 -11.00
CA LYS A 72 19.42 6.64 -11.59
C LYS A 72 19.74 7.85 -10.72
N GLN A 73 18.86 8.20 -9.78
CA GLN A 73 19.01 9.31 -8.85
C GLN A 73 19.69 8.87 -7.54
N VAL A 74 19.92 7.57 -7.36
CA VAL A 74 20.54 6.99 -6.17
C VAL A 74 22.06 7.16 -6.23
N SER A 75 22.66 7.75 -5.19
CA SER A 75 24.11 7.71 -4.99
C SER A 75 24.55 6.36 -4.44
N TRP A 76 24.83 5.41 -5.34
CA TRP A 76 25.20 4.04 -4.96
C TRP A 76 26.47 3.97 -4.10
N ARG A 77 27.40 4.93 -4.25
CA ARG A 77 28.63 4.99 -3.46
C ARG A 77 28.35 5.21 -1.98
N ASP A 78 27.38 6.07 -1.67
CA ASP A 78 27.03 6.42 -0.29
C ASP A 78 25.98 5.47 0.29
N MET A 79 25.11 4.92 -0.57
CA MET A 79 24.03 4.03 -0.13
C MET A 79 24.53 2.62 0.21
N LEU A 80 25.46 2.04 -0.55
CA LEU A 80 25.91 0.66 -0.35
C LEU A 80 26.53 0.38 1.04
N PRO A 81 27.38 1.26 1.61
CA PRO A 81 27.92 1.06 2.96
C PRO A 81 26.86 1.15 4.08
N LEU A 82 25.67 1.69 3.80
CA LEU A 82 24.59 1.88 4.77
C LEU A 82 23.59 0.71 4.78
N ILE A 83 23.69 -0.22 3.84
CA ILE A 83 22.83 -1.41 3.82
C ILE A 83 23.36 -2.38 4.88
N PRO A 84 22.55 -2.76 5.88
CA PRO A 84 22.95 -3.70 6.92
C PRO A 84 23.17 -5.13 6.38
#